data_AF-A0A453PFD4-F1
#
_entry.id   AF-A0A453PFD4-F1
#
_cell.length_a   1.000
_cell.length_b   1.000
_cell.length_c   1.000
_cell.angle_alpha   90.00
_cell.angle_beta   90.00
_cell.angle_gamma   90.00
#
_symmetry.space_group_name_H-M   'P 1'
#
loop_
_entity.id
_entity.type
_entity.pdbx_description
1 polymer ?
#
loop_
_entity_poly.entity_id
_entity_poly.type
_entity_poly.pdbx_seq_one_letter_code
_entity_poly.pdbx_strand_id
1 'polypeptide(L)'
;MDALHGQTSCGSLLQKLQLVWDEVGESDEDRDKVLFQLDQECLDVYKRKVDQALKSRDLLLQALDYSKMELARLASALGEKSIATSPEKTARTIKQQLAALAPTLEQLGKQKKERINKFADIMSRIEQIRGEIAGNLEIGQQVAIPQINEDDLTDEKLRDFQSQLQELEKKKRERLKKVLEHVSTVQDLCSVLKMEHFSIITEVHESLDDSVGKDHKSISNDTLSKLDRTIATLNEDKTLRLKKLQELATQLNDLWDLMDTPTEERSLFDHVTCNRTASAEEVTAPGALALDIINQVR
;
A
#
# COMPACT_ATOMS: atom_id res chain seq x y z
N MET A 1 5.90 49.33 46.70
CA MET A 1 4.61 49.20 45.99
C MET A 1 3.90 48.00 46.61
N ASP A 2 3.48 48.00 47.86
CA ASP A 2 2.51 48.90 48.54
C ASP A 2 1.20 49.08 47.78
N ALA A 3 0.29 48.13 48.02
CA ALA A 3 -1.04 48.40 48.57
C ALA A 3 -1.71 47.06 48.93
N LEU A 4 -1.44 46.55 50.14
CA LEU A 4 -2.36 45.60 50.78
C LEU A 4 -3.68 46.37 50.99
N HIS A 5 -4.65 46.07 50.13
CA HIS A 5 -6.03 46.47 50.34
C HIS A 5 -6.47 45.89 51.68
N GLY A 6 -6.72 46.73 52.68
CA GLY A 6 -7.27 46.30 53.96
C GLY A 6 -8.52 45.47 53.70
N GLN A 7 -8.51 44.20 54.13
CA GLN A 7 -9.60 43.28 53.89
C GLN A 7 -10.87 43.78 54.60
N THR A 8 -11.74 44.46 53.87
CA THR A 8 -13.13 44.68 54.27
C THR A 8 -13.82 43.32 54.32
N SER A 9 -14.02 42.80 55.53
CA SER A 9 -14.84 41.60 55.76
C SER A 9 -16.31 41.97 55.83
N CYS A 10 -17.21 41.02 55.54
CA CYS A 10 -18.65 41.23 55.69
C CYS A 10 -18.99 41.75 57.10
N GLY A 11 -18.36 41.20 58.14
CA GLY A 11 -18.53 41.66 59.52
C GLY A 11 -18.10 43.11 59.75
N SER A 12 -16.98 43.56 59.17
CA SER A 12 -16.51 44.94 59.31
C SER A 12 -17.41 45.98 58.61
N LEU A 13 -18.06 45.59 57.50
CA LEU A 13 -19.00 46.45 56.78
C LEU A 13 -20.36 46.52 57.50
N LEU A 14 -20.80 45.39 58.07
CA LEU A 14 -22.04 45.31 58.84
C LEU A 14 -21.95 46.16 60.12
N GLN A 15 -20.79 46.16 60.79
CA GLN A 15 -20.55 47.01 61.96
C GLN A 15 -20.55 48.50 61.62
N LYS A 16 -20.01 48.90 60.45
CA LYS A 16 -20.10 50.28 59.97
C LYS A 16 -21.54 50.68 59.62
N LEU A 17 -22.31 49.76 59.02
CA LEU A 17 -23.71 49.99 58.69
C LEU A 17 -24.55 50.22 59.97
N GLN A 18 -24.29 49.44 61.01
CA GLN A 18 -24.92 49.62 62.34
C GLN A 18 -24.63 50.99 62.94
N LEU A 19 -23.36 51.45 62.92
CA LEU A 19 -23.00 52.78 63.41
C LEU A 19 -23.74 53.90 62.66
N VAL A 20 -23.86 53.78 61.32
CA VAL A 20 -24.58 54.77 60.51
C VAL A 20 -26.09 54.76 60.85
N TRP A 21 -26.69 53.59 61.02
CA TRP A 21 -28.08 53.50 61.43
C TRP A 21 -28.34 54.08 62.84
N ASP A 22 -27.40 53.87 63.77
CA ASP A 22 -27.47 54.45 65.11
C ASP A 22 -27.34 55.99 65.07
N GLU A 23 -26.51 56.54 64.18
CA GLU A 23 -26.35 57.99 63.96
C GLU A 23 -27.59 58.64 63.33
N VAL A 24 -28.24 57.96 62.37
CA VAL A 24 -29.42 58.47 61.64
C VAL A 24 -30.73 58.25 62.40
N GLY A 25 -30.75 57.29 63.33
CA GLY A 25 -31.95 56.92 64.09
C GLY A 25 -32.92 56.02 63.31
N GLU A 26 -32.39 55.10 62.50
CA GLU A 26 -33.21 54.14 61.74
C GLU A 26 -33.99 53.19 62.64
N SER A 27 -35.22 52.85 62.24
CA SER A 27 -36.11 51.96 63.01
C SER A 27 -35.62 50.51 62.96
N ASP A 28 -35.89 49.73 64.01
CA ASP A 28 -35.53 48.30 64.04
C ASP A 28 -36.19 47.54 62.87
N GLU A 29 -37.40 47.93 62.47
CA GLU A 29 -38.15 47.34 61.35
C GLU A 29 -37.45 47.59 60.00
N ASP A 30 -36.94 48.80 59.76
CA ASP A 30 -36.19 49.13 58.54
C ASP A 30 -34.80 48.49 58.52
N ARG A 31 -34.13 48.40 59.67
CA ARG A 31 -32.85 47.69 59.83
C ARG A 31 -33.02 46.20 59.52
N ASP A 32 -34.04 45.55 60.08
CA ASP A 32 -34.36 44.14 59.83
C ASP A 32 -34.65 43.88 58.35
N LYS A 33 -35.35 44.80 57.68
CA LYS A 33 -35.62 44.72 56.24
C LYS A 33 -34.35 44.76 55.40
N VAL A 34 -33.41 45.67 55.71
CA VAL A 34 -32.14 45.76 54.98
C VAL A 34 -31.25 44.55 55.27
N LEU A 35 -31.18 44.09 56.52
CA LEU A 35 -30.44 42.86 56.87
C LEU A 35 -31.00 41.63 56.15
N PHE A 36 -32.33 41.49 56.11
CA PHE A 36 -33.00 40.43 55.37
C PHE A 36 -32.67 40.47 53.87
N GLN A 37 -32.66 41.66 53.25
CA GLN A 37 -32.26 41.82 51.85
C GLN A 37 -30.80 41.39 51.63
N LEU A 38 -29.89 41.78 52.52
CA LEU A 38 -28.48 41.39 52.45
C LEU A 38 -28.30 39.87 52.55
N ASP A 39 -29.01 39.23 53.48
CA ASP A 39 -28.99 37.77 53.63
C ASP A 39 -29.55 37.07 52.39
N GLN A 40 -30.62 37.61 51.80
CA GLN A 40 -31.21 37.08 50.58
C GLN A 40 -30.25 37.20 49.38
N GLU A 41 -29.61 38.36 49.20
CA GLU A 41 -28.60 38.56 48.16
C GLU A 41 -27.39 37.63 48.34
N CYS A 42 -26.92 37.47 49.59
CA CYS A 42 -25.83 36.57 49.94
C CYS A 42 -26.19 35.11 49.61
N LEU A 43 -27.39 34.68 49.99
CA LEU A 43 -27.92 33.35 49.68
C LEU A 43 -28.00 33.11 48.16
N ASP A 44 -28.47 34.10 47.40
CA ASP A 44 -28.58 33.99 45.94
C ASP A 44 -27.21 33.93 45.26
N VAL A 45 -26.19 34.61 45.80
CA VAL A 45 -24.80 34.43 45.38
C VAL A 45 -24.32 33.01 45.65
N TYR A 46 -24.57 32.45 46.83
CA TYR A 46 -24.20 31.07 47.16
C TYR A 46 -24.88 30.06 46.21
N LYS A 47 -26.20 30.17 46.02
CA LYS A 47 -26.94 29.32 45.07
C LYS A 47 -26.32 29.36 43.68
N ARG A 48 -26.06 30.56 43.16
CA ARG A 48 -25.43 30.75 41.83
C ARG A 48 -24.06 30.09 41.75
N LYS A 49 -23.25 30.18 42.80
CA LYS A 49 -21.91 29.55 42.85
C LYS A 49 -21.99 28.03 42.90
N VAL A 50 -22.94 27.48 43.66
CA VAL A 50 -23.22 26.05 43.69
C VAL A 50 -23.68 25.56 42.31
N ASP A 51 -24.62 26.26 41.68
CA ASP A 51 -25.10 25.92 40.33
C ASP A 51 -23.98 25.93 39.29
N GLN A 52 -23.07 26.91 39.36
CA GLN A 52 -21.88 26.98 38.51
C GLN A 52 -20.95 25.78 38.75
N ALA A 53 -20.72 25.40 40.00
CA ALA A 53 -19.89 24.25 40.35
C ALA A 53 -20.51 22.92 39.89
N LEU A 54 -21.84 22.76 40.04
CA LEU A 54 -22.57 21.59 39.56
C LEU A 54 -22.47 21.46 38.03
N LYS A 55 -22.72 22.54 37.29
CA LYS A 55 -22.55 22.57 35.82
C LYS A 55 -21.13 22.22 35.41
N SER A 56 -20.13 22.78 36.09
CA SER A 56 -18.72 22.47 35.79
C SER A 56 -18.39 20.99 36.07
N ARG A 57 -18.95 20.40 37.14
CA ARG A 57 -18.77 18.98 37.45
C ARG A 57 -19.37 18.10 36.37
N ASP A 58 -20.59 18.40 35.94
CA ASP A 58 -21.30 17.59 34.96
C ASP A 58 -20.60 17.61 33.58
N LEU A 59 -20.07 18.77 33.18
CA LEU A 59 -19.22 18.89 31.99
C LEU A 59 -17.93 18.04 32.09
N LEU A 60 -17.29 18.02 33.27
CA LEU A 60 -16.09 17.22 33.49
C LEU A 60 -16.38 15.71 33.46
N LEU A 61 -17.53 15.28 33.99
CA LEU A 61 -17.97 13.88 33.90
C LEU A 61 -18.25 13.48 32.46
N GLN A 62 -18.94 14.31 31.69
CA GLN A 62 -19.18 14.06 30.26
C GLN A 62 -17.88 13.94 29.46
N ALA A 63 -16.91 14.83 29.72
CA ALA A 63 -15.60 14.77 29.07
C ALA A 63 -14.83 13.49 29.45
N LEU A 64 -14.97 13.03 30.70
CA LEU A 64 -14.35 11.79 31.16
C LEU A 64 -14.96 10.56 30.48
N ASP A 65 -16.29 10.50 30.39
CA ASP A 65 -16.99 9.40 29.72
C ASP A 65 -16.64 9.35 28.22
N TYR A 66 -16.60 10.50 27.55
CA TYR A 66 -16.15 10.58 26.16
C TYR A 66 -14.71 10.09 26.00
N SER A 67 -13.79 10.51 26.88
CA SER A 67 -12.38 10.07 26.84
C SER A 67 -12.24 8.56 27.04
N LYS A 68 -13.04 7.96 27.95
CA LYS A 68 -13.07 6.51 28.18
C LYS A 68 -13.63 5.76 26.96
N MET A 69 -14.70 6.27 26.35
CA MET A 69 -15.29 5.70 25.15
C MET A 69 -14.30 5.72 23.97
N GLU A 70 -13.63 6.85 23.75
CA GLU A 70 -12.65 7.00 22.69
C GLU A 70 -11.43 6.09 22.90
N LEU A 71 -10.97 5.93 24.15
CA LEU A 71 -9.94 4.95 24.48
C LEU A 71 -10.36 3.53 24.11
N ALA A 72 -11.57 3.12 24.49
CA ALA A 72 -12.09 1.79 24.16
C ALA A 72 -12.19 1.57 22.64
N ARG A 73 -12.63 2.61 21.91
CA ARG A 73 -12.72 2.58 20.45
C ARG A 73 -11.34 2.44 19.80
N LEU A 74 -10.38 3.27 20.20
CA LEU A 74 -9.00 3.21 19.69
C LEU A 74 -8.31 1.88 20.05
N ALA A 75 -8.50 1.41 21.28
CA ALA A 75 -7.97 0.11 21.73
C ALA A 75 -8.50 -1.04 20.87
N SER A 76 -9.82 -1.05 20.62
CA SER A 76 -10.47 -2.05 19.79
C SER A 76 -9.96 -1.98 18.35
N ALA A 77 -9.91 -0.79 17.75
CA ALA A 77 -9.45 -0.60 16.37
C ALA A 77 -7.98 -1.02 16.18
N LEU A 78 -7.11 -0.75 17.15
CA LEU A 78 -5.70 -1.14 17.10
C LEU A 78 -5.45 -2.60 17.54
N GLY A 79 -6.45 -3.26 18.13
CA GLY A 79 -6.30 -4.60 18.70
C GLY A 79 -5.48 -4.65 19.99
N GLU A 80 -5.35 -3.51 20.69
CA GLU A 80 -4.59 -3.44 21.93
C GLU A 80 -5.37 -4.09 23.09
N LYS A 81 -4.92 -5.27 23.49
CA LYS A 81 -5.50 -6.02 24.62
C LYS A 81 -5.08 -5.47 25.99
N SER A 82 -4.12 -4.54 26.04
CA SER A 82 -3.43 -4.15 27.29
C SER A 82 -3.86 -2.81 27.91
N ILE A 83 -4.85 -2.10 27.36
CA ILE A 83 -5.32 -0.82 27.96
C ILE A 83 -6.20 -1.05 29.20
N ALA A 84 -6.13 -2.23 29.79
CA ALA A 84 -6.68 -2.57 31.10
C ALA A 84 -5.74 -2.09 32.23
N THR A 85 -5.36 -0.82 32.23
CA THR A 85 -4.98 -0.14 33.48
C THR A 85 -5.95 1.00 33.67
N SER A 86 -7.10 0.67 34.25
CA SER A 86 -8.04 1.67 34.77
C SER A 86 -7.26 2.64 35.66
N PRO A 87 -7.16 3.93 35.30
CA PRO A 87 -6.57 4.94 36.16
C PRO A 87 -7.45 5.27 37.37
N GLU A 88 -8.57 4.55 37.56
CA GLU A 88 -9.45 4.70 38.72
C GLU A 88 -8.74 4.42 40.05
N LYS A 89 -7.62 3.69 40.04
CA LYS A 89 -6.88 3.38 41.29
C LYS A 89 -5.83 4.41 41.70
N THR A 90 -5.43 5.36 40.85
CA THR A 90 -4.34 6.31 41.18
C THR A 90 -4.77 7.78 41.20
N ALA A 91 -5.79 8.17 40.43
CA ALA A 91 -6.27 9.54 40.36
C ALA A 91 -7.62 9.72 41.11
N ARG A 92 -7.61 10.51 42.19
CA ARG A 92 -8.76 10.68 43.08
C ARG A 92 -9.80 11.70 42.58
N THR A 93 -9.41 12.65 41.73
CA THR A 93 -10.30 13.71 41.23
C THR A 93 -10.59 13.58 39.72
N ILE A 94 -11.75 14.03 39.26
CA ILE A 94 -12.15 13.97 37.83
C ILE A 94 -11.12 14.66 36.93
N LYS A 95 -10.57 15.80 37.37
CA LYS A 95 -9.50 16.52 36.64
C LYS A 95 -8.21 15.70 36.53
N GLN A 96 -7.81 15.02 37.60
CA GLN A 96 -6.62 14.15 37.57
C GLN A 96 -6.85 12.91 36.70
N GLN A 97 -8.06 12.34 36.71
CA GLN A 97 -8.40 11.22 35.84
C GLN A 97 -8.32 11.62 34.37
N LEU A 98 -8.89 12.76 33.98
CA LEU A 98 -8.77 13.31 32.62
C LEU A 98 -7.29 13.54 32.23
N ALA A 99 -6.50 14.14 33.12
CA ALA A 99 -5.08 14.38 32.89
C ALA A 99 -4.28 13.08 32.74
N ALA A 100 -4.66 12.01 33.45
CA ALA A 100 -4.03 10.70 33.35
C ALA A 100 -4.37 9.96 32.04
N LEU A 101 -5.57 10.17 31.48
CA LEU A 101 -5.99 9.56 30.21
C LEU A 101 -5.39 10.26 28.98
N ALA A 102 -5.16 11.57 29.08
CA ALA A 102 -4.65 12.40 27.98
C ALA A 102 -3.40 11.84 27.26
N PRO A 103 -2.31 11.42 27.94
CA PRO A 103 -1.12 10.90 27.26
C PRO A 103 -1.40 9.58 26.51
N THR A 104 -2.23 8.70 27.07
CA THR A 104 -2.59 7.43 26.42
C THR A 104 -3.43 7.67 25.17
N LEU A 105 -4.40 8.58 25.23
CA LEU A 105 -5.19 8.99 24.05
C LEU A 105 -4.30 9.58 22.95
N GLU A 106 -3.35 10.44 23.31
CA GLU A 106 -2.40 11.01 22.35
C GLU A 106 -1.53 9.93 21.71
N GLN A 107 -1.03 8.98 22.49
CA GLN A 107 -0.23 7.85 22.01
C GLN A 107 -1.01 6.97 21.03
N LEU A 108 -2.22 6.54 21.40
CA LEU A 108 -3.07 5.71 20.52
C LEU A 108 -3.45 6.47 19.25
N GLY A 109 -3.71 7.79 19.35
CA GLY A 109 -3.98 8.63 18.20
C GLY A 109 -2.82 8.68 17.21
N LYS A 110 -1.57 8.80 17.72
CA LYS A 110 -0.35 8.73 16.89
C LYS A 110 -0.19 7.36 16.25
N GLN A 111 -0.32 6.29 17.02
CA GLN A 111 -0.25 4.92 16.51
C GLN A 111 -1.30 4.65 15.43
N LYS A 112 -2.56 5.08 15.62
CA LYS A 112 -3.62 4.97 14.61
C LYS A 112 -3.22 5.65 13.30
N LYS A 113 -2.68 6.87 13.36
CA LYS A 113 -2.23 7.59 12.16
C LYS A 113 -1.09 6.87 11.44
N GLU A 114 -0.09 6.39 12.18
CA GLU A 114 1.01 5.60 11.62
C GLU A 114 0.49 4.30 10.98
N ARG A 115 -0.50 3.68 11.61
CA ARG A 115 -1.13 2.46 11.14
C ARG A 115 -1.85 2.66 9.81
N ILE A 116 -2.66 3.71 9.73
CA ILE A 116 -3.37 4.12 8.51
C ILE A 116 -2.37 4.33 7.37
N ASN A 117 -1.27 5.04 7.62
CA ASN A 117 -0.23 5.24 6.59
C ASN A 117 0.36 3.90 6.12
N LYS A 118 0.70 2.98 7.04
CA LYS A 118 1.22 1.65 6.66
C LYS A 118 0.21 0.85 5.83
N PHE A 119 -1.07 0.85 6.21
CA PHE A 119 -2.12 0.20 5.43
C PHE A 119 -2.24 0.83 4.04
N ALA A 120 -2.24 2.17 3.94
CA ALA A 120 -2.29 2.88 2.68
C ALA A 120 -1.16 2.45 1.74
N ASP A 121 0.07 2.46 2.25
CA ASP A 121 1.26 2.11 1.49
C ASP A 121 1.21 0.65 0.98
N ILE A 122 0.90 -0.29 1.87
CA ILE A 122 0.83 -1.72 1.53
C ILE A 122 -0.30 -2.00 0.54
N MET A 123 -1.50 -1.47 0.79
CA MET A 123 -2.64 -1.70 -0.09
C MET A 123 -2.42 -1.05 -1.46
N SER A 124 -1.85 0.17 -1.51
CA SER A 124 -1.49 0.82 -2.78
C SER A 124 -0.48 -0.01 -3.56
N ARG A 125 0.52 -0.60 -2.88
CA ARG A 125 1.51 -1.46 -3.54
C ARG A 125 0.91 -2.76 -4.06
N ILE A 126 -0.01 -3.37 -3.30
CA ILE A 126 -0.75 -4.57 -3.73
C ILE A 126 -1.53 -4.26 -5.02
N GLU A 127 -2.30 -3.19 -5.04
CA GLU A 127 -3.11 -2.82 -6.20
C GLU A 127 -2.25 -2.43 -7.41
N GLN A 128 -1.12 -1.77 -7.18
CA GLN A 128 -0.13 -1.49 -8.22
C GLN A 128 0.38 -2.79 -8.87
N ILE A 129 0.85 -3.76 -8.08
CA ILE A 129 1.37 -5.03 -8.63
C ILE A 129 0.27 -5.83 -9.32
N ARG A 130 -0.94 -5.87 -8.74
CA ARG A 130 -2.10 -6.52 -9.38
C ARG A 130 -2.40 -5.88 -10.73
N GLY A 131 -2.34 -4.56 -10.81
CA GLY A 131 -2.61 -3.83 -12.03
C GLY A 131 -1.53 -4.00 -13.10
N GLU A 132 -0.25 -3.95 -12.72
CA GLU A 132 0.87 -4.26 -13.61
C GLU A 132 0.75 -5.69 -14.20
N ILE A 133 0.34 -6.65 -13.37
CA ILE A 133 0.09 -8.04 -13.79
C ILE A 133 -1.12 -8.14 -14.73
N ALA A 134 -2.20 -7.42 -14.44
CA ALA A 134 -3.39 -7.38 -15.29
C ALA A 134 -3.14 -6.66 -16.62
N GLY A 135 -2.18 -5.71 -16.65
CA GLY A 135 -1.91 -4.83 -17.78
C GLY A 135 -2.82 -3.60 -17.83
N ASN A 136 -3.46 -3.23 -16.72
CA ASN A 136 -4.28 -2.01 -16.62
C ASN A 136 -3.48 -0.78 -16.12
N LEU A 137 -2.27 -1.00 -15.64
CA LEU A 137 -1.36 0.02 -15.12
C LEU A 137 0.03 -0.19 -15.71
N GLU A 138 0.70 0.93 -16.00
CA GLU A 138 2.12 0.92 -16.33
C GLU A 138 2.97 0.69 -15.07
N ILE A 139 4.18 0.17 -15.29
CA ILE A 139 5.11 -0.11 -14.19
C ILE A 139 5.49 1.20 -13.50
N GLY A 140 5.28 1.25 -12.18
CA GLY A 140 5.56 2.45 -11.40
C GLY A 140 4.46 3.51 -11.42
N GLN A 141 3.33 3.28 -12.13
CA GLN A 141 2.18 4.17 -12.07
C GLN A 141 1.61 4.22 -10.65
N GLN A 142 1.32 5.43 -10.16
CA GLN A 142 0.70 5.61 -8.86
C GLN A 142 -0.78 5.19 -8.91
N VAL A 143 -1.21 4.52 -7.85
CA VAL A 143 -2.60 4.10 -7.66
C VAL A 143 -3.24 5.00 -6.63
N ALA A 144 -4.53 5.26 -6.78
CA ALA A 144 -5.30 5.99 -5.77
C ALA A 144 -5.23 5.27 -4.41
N ILE A 145 -5.23 6.06 -3.33
CA ILE A 145 -5.18 5.53 -1.97
C ILE A 145 -6.42 4.64 -1.74
N PRO A 146 -6.24 3.35 -1.43
CA PRO A 146 -7.36 2.44 -1.20
C PRO A 146 -8.18 2.85 0.03
N GLN A 147 -9.46 2.48 0.06
CA GLN A 147 -10.29 2.70 1.25
C GLN A 147 -9.78 1.81 2.41
N ILE A 148 -9.46 2.45 3.54
CA ILE A 148 -8.95 1.78 4.73
C ILE A 148 -10.08 1.65 5.74
N ASN A 149 -10.28 0.45 6.26
CA ASN A 149 -11.17 0.24 7.38
C ASN A 149 -10.52 0.77 8.67
N GLU A 150 -10.91 1.97 9.11
CA GLU A 150 -10.38 2.56 10.33
C GLU A 150 -10.83 1.85 11.62
N ASP A 151 -11.83 0.97 11.53
CA ASP A 151 -12.34 0.20 12.68
C ASP A 151 -11.56 -1.10 12.92
N ASP A 152 -10.74 -1.55 11.96
CA ASP A 152 -9.85 -2.71 12.08
C ASP A 152 -8.46 -2.40 11.52
N LEU A 153 -7.62 -1.88 12.41
CA LEU A 153 -6.23 -1.52 12.16
C LEU A 153 -5.25 -2.46 12.90
N THR A 154 -5.71 -3.68 13.20
CA THR A 154 -5.01 -4.64 14.04
C THR A 154 -3.66 -5.12 13.46
N ASP A 155 -2.80 -5.65 14.33
CA ASP A 155 -1.55 -6.35 13.97
C ASP A 155 -1.75 -7.60 13.15
N GLU A 156 -2.84 -8.30 13.36
CA GLU A 156 -3.18 -9.46 12.54
C GLU A 156 -3.53 -9.05 11.12
N LYS A 157 -4.43 -8.08 10.97
CA LYS A 157 -4.86 -7.63 9.65
C LYS A 157 -3.72 -7.04 8.83
N LEU A 158 -2.82 -6.27 9.46
CA LEU A 158 -1.64 -5.74 8.77
C LEU A 158 -0.72 -6.86 8.27
N ARG A 159 -0.49 -7.90 9.08
CA ARG A 159 0.33 -9.06 8.68
C ARG A 159 -0.29 -9.83 7.51
N ASP A 160 -1.61 -9.93 7.44
CA ASP A 160 -2.29 -10.57 6.32
C ASP A 160 -2.01 -9.83 5.01
N PHE A 161 -2.13 -8.50 5.00
CA PHE A 161 -1.80 -7.70 3.82
C PHE A 161 -0.30 -7.74 3.49
N GLN A 162 0.58 -7.73 4.49
CA GLN A 162 2.02 -7.91 4.26
C GLN A 162 2.33 -9.27 3.61
N SER A 163 1.66 -10.33 4.05
CA SER A 163 1.81 -11.67 3.48
C SER A 163 1.32 -11.72 2.02
N GLN A 164 0.18 -11.11 1.73
CA GLN A 164 -0.34 -10.96 0.36
C GLN A 164 0.64 -10.17 -0.53
N LEU A 165 1.19 -9.07 -0.01
CA LEU A 165 2.17 -8.28 -0.73
C LEU A 165 3.42 -9.10 -1.05
N GLN A 166 3.96 -9.84 -0.07
CA GLN A 166 5.13 -10.69 -0.26
C GLN A 166 4.90 -11.77 -1.33
N GLU A 167 3.72 -12.39 -1.35
CA GLU A 167 3.35 -13.37 -2.37
C GLU A 167 3.26 -12.72 -3.76
N LEU A 168 2.68 -11.53 -3.85
CA LEU A 168 2.59 -10.78 -5.10
C LEU A 168 3.96 -10.32 -5.62
N GLU A 169 4.85 -9.87 -4.74
CA GLU A 169 6.23 -9.52 -5.11
C GLU A 169 7.02 -10.74 -5.59
N LYS A 170 6.82 -11.90 -4.97
CA LYS A 170 7.37 -13.18 -5.45
C LYS A 170 6.86 -13.50 -6.85
N LYS A 171 5.54 -13.45 -7.06
CA LYS A 171 4.90 -13.67 -8.37
C LYS A 171 5.41 -12.68 -9.43
N LYS A 172 5.58 -11.41 -9.07
CA LYS A 172 6.15 -10.37 -9.95
C LYS A 172 7.57 -10.73 -10.39
N ARG A 173 8.45 -11.16 -9.48
CA ARG A 173 9.81 -11.60 -9.82
C ARG A 173 9.81 -12.85 -10.69
N GLU A 174 8.98 -13.84 -10.38
CA GLU A 174 8.85 -15.06 -11.19
C GLU A 174 8.36 -14.76 -12.61
N ARG A 175 7.38 -13.86 -12.75
CA ARG A 175 6.88 -13.40 -14.05
C ARG A 175 7.95 -12.65 -14.83
N LEU A 176 8.68 -11.74 -14.20
CA LEU A 176 9.76 -11.01 -14.86
C LEU A 176 10.84 -11.99 -15.36
N LYS A 177 11.20 -12.99 -14.55
CA LYS A 177 12.12 -14.05 -14.96
C LYS A 177 11.59 -14.80 -16.19
N LYS A 178 10.33 -15.21 -16.18
CA LYS A 178 9.68 -15.89 -17.31
C LYS A 178 9.69 -15.02 -18.58
N VAL A 179 9.37 -13.73 -18.47
CA VAL A 179 9.43 -12.78 -19.60
C VAL A 179 10.83 -12.72 -20.19
N LEU A 180 11.87 -12.59 -19.35
CA LEU A 180 13.26 -12.55 -19.81
C LEU A 180 13.69 -13.87 -20.49
N GLU A 181 13.29 -15.01 -19.92
CA GLU A 181 13.52 -16.32 -20.53
C GLU A 181 12.83 -16.42 -21.91
N HIS A 182 11.60 -15.93 -22.05
CA HIS A 182 10.87 -15.94 -23.32
C HIS A 182 11.50 -15.04 -24.37
N VAL A 183 11.96 -13.84 -23.98
CA VAL A 183 12.69 -12.93 -24.87
C VAL A 183 13.98 -13.59 -25.37
N SER A 184 14.73 -14.27 -24.50
CA SER A 184 15.92 -15.04 -24.91
C SER A 184 15.57 -16.13 -25.92
N THR A 185 14.52 -16.92 -25.66
CA THR A 185 14.06 -17.96 -26.59
C THR A 185 13.67 -17.39 -27.96
N VAL A 186 13.01 -16.22 -27.99
CA VAL A 186 12.69 -15.53 -29.24
C VAL A 186 13.97 -15.13 -29.99
N GLN A 187 14.96 -14.56 -29.29
CA GLN A 187 16.25 -14.19 -29.89
C GLN A 187 17.00 -15.41 -30.45
N ASP A 188 17.00 -16.53 -29.73
CA ASP A 188 17.63 -17.79 -30.17
C ASP A 188 16.93 -18.37 -31.40
N LEU A 189 15.60 -18.42 -31.40
CA LEU A 189 14.81 -18.88 -32.56
C LEU A 189 15.03 -17.99 -33.78
N CYS A 190 15.04 -16.67 -33.60
CA CYS A 190 15.34 -15.72 -34.68
C CYS A 190 16.76 -15.91 -35.21
N SER A 191 17.73 -16.20 -34.34
CA SER A 191 19.11 -16.49 -34.75
C SER A 191 19.21 -17.74 -35.63
N VAL A 192 18.50 -18.81 -35.28
CA VAL A 192 18.45 -20.06 -36.09
C VAL A 192 17.76 -19.83 -37.44
N LEU A 193 16.67 -19.07 -37.46
CA LEU A 193 15.89 -18.74 -38.67
C LEU A 193 16.50 -17.61 -39.51
N LYS A 194 17.53 -16.93 -38.99
CA LYS A 194 18.15 -15.72 -39.56
C LYS A 194 17.13 -14.60 -39.79
N MET A 195 16.31 -14.32 -38.77
CA MET A 195 15.30 -13.25 -38.74
C MET A 195 15.73 -12.12 -37.81
N GLU A 196 15.19 -10.91 -38.03
CA GLU A 196 15.43 -9.77 -37.15
C GLU A 196 14.54 -9.86 -35.89
N HIS A 197 15.16 -9.99 -34.71
CA HIS A 197 14.44 -10.15 -33.46
C HIS A 197 13.86 -8.83 -32.91
N PHE A 198 14.47 -7.69 -33.23
CA PHE A 198 14.05 -6.37 -32.69
C PHE A 198 12.59 -6.05 -33.05
N SER A 199 12.25 -6.16 -34.33
CA SER A 199 10.90 -5.91 -34.84
C SER A 199 9.86 -6.85 -34.22
N ILE A 200 10.24 -8.11 -33.98
CA ILE A 200 9.36 -9.13 -33.39
C ILE A 200 9.12 -8.86 -31.89
N ILE A 201 10.16 -8.50 -31.14
CA ILE A 201 10.07 -8.24 -29.70
C ILE A 201 9.27 -6.95 -29.43
N THR A 202 9.50 -5.90 -30.23
CA THR A 202 8.81 -4.61 -30.09
C THR A 202 7.33 -4.67 -30.49
N GLU A 203 6.95 -5.57 -31.42
CA GLU A 203 5.54 -5.87 -31.73
C GLU A 203 4.80 -6.47 -30.54
N VAL A 204 5.49 -7.28 -29.72
CA VAL A 204 4.89 -7.85 -28.50
C VAL A 204 4.65 -6.76 -27.46
N HIS A 205 5.70 -5.99 -27.13
CA HIS A 205 5.61 -4.84 -26.24
C HIS A 205 6.89 -3.99 -26.33
N GLU A 206 6.75 -2.66 -26.46
CA GLU A 206 7.87 -1.72 -26.61
C GLU A 206 8.91 -1.84 -25.48
N SER A 207 8.45 -2.00 -24.24
CA SER A 207 9.35 -2.11 -23.08
C SER A 207 10.20 -3.39 -23.00
N LEU A 208 10.02 -4.35 -23.92
CA LEU A 208 10.87 -5.56 -23.96
C LEU A 208 12.21 -5.33 -24.65
N ASP A 209 12.38 -4.20 -25.34
CA ASP A 209 13.63 -3.80 -25.96
C ASP A 209 14.80 -3.81 -24.95
N ASP A 210 15.99 -4.12 -25.44
CA ASP A 210 17.19 -4.24 -24.60
C ASP A 210 17.73 -2.88 -24.15
N SER A 211 17.31 -1.78 -24.80
CA SER A 211 17.59 -0.42 -24.30
C SER A 211 16.82 -0.08 -23.02
N VAL A 212 15.71 -0.80 -22.74
CA VAL A 212 14.85 -0.58 -21.57
C VAL A 212 15.36 -1.41 -20.40
N GLY A 213 15.52 -0.74 -19.25
CA GLY A 213 15.99 -1.39 -18.02
C GLY A 213 15.12 -2.57 -17.60
N LYS A 214 15.74 -3.63 -17.06
CA LYS A 214 15.06 -4.90 -16.70
C LYS A 214 13.84 -4.70 -15.79
N ASP A 215 13.87 -3.71 -14.91
CA ASP A 215 12.79 -3.44 -13.95
C ASP A 215 11.57 -2.72 -14.58
N HIS A 216 11.69 -2.27 -15.83
CA HIS A 216 10.64 -1.59 -16.59
C HIS A 216 10.03 -2.47 -17.70
N LYS A 217 10.46 -3.73 -17.81
CA LYS A 217 9.89 -4.69 -18.78
C LYS A 217 8.50 -5.12 -18.34
N SER A 218 7.55 -5.11 -19.28
CA SER A 218 6.16 -5.44 -18.99
C SER A 218 6.00 -6.89 -18.51
N ILE A 219 5.25 -7.08 -17.43
CA ILE A 219 4.96 -8.39 -16.81
C ILE A 219 3.49 -8.79 -16.94
N SER A 220 2.75 -8.08 -17.79
CA SER A 220 1.32 -8.24 -17.93
C SER A 220 0.96 -9.61 -18.52
N ASN A 221 -0.26 -10.08 -18.21
CA ASN A 221 -0.80 -11.31 -18.79
C ASN A 221 -0.81 -11.27 -20.32
N ASP A 222 -1.11 -10.12 -20.91
CA ASP A 222 -1.14 -9.93 -22.36
C ASP A 222 0.26 -10.07 -22.96
N THR A 223 1.27 -9.43 -22.37
CA THR A 223 2.67 -9.52 -22.82
C THR A 223 3.16 -10.98 -22.82
N LEU A 224 2.94 -11.70 -21.72
CA LEU A 224 3.31 -13.12 -21.64
C LEU A 224 2.57 -13.97 -22.68
N SER A 225 1.26 -13.73 -22.87
CA SER A 225 0.47 -14.47 -23.86
C SER A 225 0.92 -14.19 -25.29
N LYS A 226 1.30 -12.96 -25.61
CA LYS A 226 1.85 -12.57 -26.91
C LYS A 226 3.24 -13.18 -27.13
N LEU A 227 4.11 -13.21 -26.11
CA LEU A 227 5.39 -13.91 -26.17
C LEU A 227 5.20 -15.41 -26.42
N ASP A 228 4.30 -16.07 -25.70
CA ASP A 228 3.97 -17.49 -25.89
C ASP A 228 3.50 -17.77 -27.33
N ARG A 229 2.62 -16.92 -27.88
CA ARG A 229 2.18 -17.03 -29.28
C ARG A 229 3.33 -16.85 -30.27
N THR A 230 4.17 -15.86 -30.04
CA THR A 230 5.33 -15.56 -30.90
C THR A 230 6.29 -16.74 -30.93
N ILE A 231 6.63 -17.29 -29.76
CA ILE A 231 7.47 -18.49 -29.64
C ILE A 231 6.84 -19.69 -30.37
N ALA A 232 5.53 -19.89 -30.26
CA ALA A 232 4.83 -20.95 -30.98
C ALA A 232 4.93 -20.78 -32.50
N THR A 233 4.68 -19.57 -33.01
CA THR A 233 4.78 -19.28 -34.45
C THR A 233 6.19 -19.47 -35.00
N LEU A 234 7.22 -19.06 -34.24
CA LEU A 234 8.62 -19.24 -34.64
C LEU A 234 9.03 -20.72 -34.63
N ASN A 235 8.56 -21.51 -33.67
CA ASN A 235 8.80 -22.95 -33.65
C ASN A 235 8.07 -23.68 -34.79
N GLU A 236 6.88 -23.23 -35.16
CA GLU A 236 6.16 -23.76 -36.33
C GLU A 236 6.93 -23.45 -37.62
N ASP A 237 7.40 -22.21 -37.81
CA ASP A 237 8.25 -21.85 -38.95
C ASP A 237 9.56 -22.65 -38.97
N LYS A 238 10.22 -22.80 -37.81
CA LYS A 238 11.40 -23.66 -37.65
C LYS A 238 11.13 -25.10 -38.10
N THR A 239 10.00 -25.66 -37.70
CA THR A 239 9.60 -27.03 -38.06
C THR A 239 9.31 -27.15 -39.56
N LEU A 240 8.61 -26.18 -40.13
CA LEU A 240 8.30 -26.16 -41.56
C LEU A 240 9.57 -26.05 -42.41
N ARG A 241 10.47 -25.13 -42.05
CA ARG A 241 11.76 -24.93 -42.73
C ARG A 241 12.65 -26.17 -42.63
N LEU A 242 12.70 -26.82 -41.48
CA LEU A 242 13.46 -28.06 -41.29
C LEU A 242 12.90 -29.19 -42.18
N LYS A 243 11.59 -29.41 -42.18
CA LYS A 243 10.97 -30.43 -43.06
C LYS A 243 11.29 -30.19 -44.53
N LYS A 244 11.18 -28.94 -44.99
CA LYS A 244 11.53 -28.58 -46.36
C LYS A 244 13.01 -28.82 -46.67
N LEU A 245 13.91 -28.50 -45.75
CA LEU A 245 15.34 -28.77 -45.90
C LEU A 245 15.62 -30.29 -45.97
N GLN A 246 14.94 -31.09 -45.17
CA GLN A 246 15.07 -32.56 -45.17
C GLN A 246 14.57 -33.19 -46.48
N GLU A 247 13.44 -32.70 -47.01
CA GLU A 247 12.92 -33.12 -48.32
C GLU A 247 13.92 -32.79 -49.44
N LEU A 248 14.43 -31.56 -49.48
CA LEU A 248 15.43 -31.12 -50.47
C LEU A 248 16.74 -31.90 -50.35
N ALA A 249 17.23 -32.13 -49.12
CA ALA A 249 18.43 -32.92 -48.88
C ALA A 249 18.27 -34.39 -49.31
N THR A 250 17.06 -34.95 -49.19
CA THR A 250 16.74 -36.30 -49.67
C THR A 250 16.76 -36.35 -51.20
N GLN A 251 16.09 -35.41 -51.87
CA GLN A 251 16.10 -35.29 -53.34
C GLN A 251 17.51 -35.09 -53.90
N LEU A 252 18.32 -34.26 -53.25
CA LEU A 252 19.72 -34.04 -53.64
C LEU A 252 20.56 -35.33 -53.50
N ASN A 253 20.31 -36.11 -52.44
CA ASN A 253 20.99 -37.39 -52.23
C ASN A 253 20.64 -38.40 -53.33
N ASP A 254 19.35 -38.54 -53.63
CA ASP A 254 18.86 -39.41 -54.70
C ASP A 254 19.45 -39.01 -56.07
N LEU A 255 19.57 -37.71 -56.33
CA LEU A 255 20.18 -37.19 -57.55
C LEU A 255 21.68 -37.50 -57.65
N TRP A 256 22.43 -37.33 -56.56
CA TRP A 256 23.86 -37.70 -56.54
C TRP A 256 24.08 -39.19 -56.72
N ASP A 257 23.20 -40.03 -56.18
CA ASP A 257 23.24 -41.48 -56.37
C ASP A 257 22.91 -41.86 -57.82
N LEU A 258 22.02 -41.12 -58.49
CA LEU A 258 21.74 -41.30 -59.91
C LEU A 258 22.90 -40.85 -60.83
N MET A 259 23.63 -39.81 -60.41
CA MET A 259 24.71 -39.19 -61.19
C MET A 259 26.10 -39.75 -60.87
N ASP A 260 26.21 -40.74 -59.97
CA ASP A 260 27.48 -41.25 -59.45
C ASP A 260 28.43 -40.13 -58.95
N THR A 261 27.87 -39.09 -58.31
CA THR A 261 28.64 -37.91 -57.89
C THR A 261 29.65 -38.27 -56.79
N PRO A 262 30.95 -37.92 -56.96
CA PRO A 262 32.00 -38.25 -56.01
C PRO A 262 31.82 -37.53 -54.66
N THR A 263 32.32 -38.14 -53.59
CA THR A 263 32.14 -37.67 -52.20
C THR A 263 32.69 -36.28 -51.93
N GLU A 264 33.75 -35.88 -52.64
CA GLU A 264 34.37 -34.56 -52.53
C GLU A 264 33.38 -33.45 -52.97
N GLU A 265 32.63 -33.69 -54.04
CA GLU A 265 31.61 -32.75 -54.54
C GLU A 265 30.38 -32.73 -53.63
N ARG A 266 30.00 -33.88 -53.05
CA ARG A 266 28.90 -33.95 -52.06
C ARG A 266 29.21 -33.15 -50.79
N SER A 267 30.47 -33.13 -50.35
CA SER A 267 30.90 -32.44 -49.11
C SER A 267 30.69 -30.92 -49.12
N LEU A 268 30.61 -30.30 -50.30
CA LEU A 268 30.34 -28.86 -50.44
C LEU A 268 28.94 -28.46 -49.90
N PHE A 269 28.04 -29.44 -49.80
CA PHE A 269 26.67 -29.26 -49.33
C PHE A 269 26.44 -29.83 -47.91
N ASP A 270 27.50 -30.09 -47.15
CA ASP A 270 27.39 -30.64 -45.78
C ASP A 270 26.52 -29.77 -44.86
N HIS A 271 26.52 -28.45 -45.05
CA HIS A 271 25.69 -27.50 -44.31
C HIS A 271 24.18 -27.64 -44.57
N VAL A 272 23.80 -28.30 -45.66
CA VAL A 272 22.41 -28.63 -46.04
C VAL A 272 22.06 -30.04 -45.58
N THR A 273 22.98 -30.98 -45.75
CA THR A 273 22.74 -32.41 -45.51
C THR A 273 22.91 -32.81 -44.03
N CYS A 274 23.63 -32.02 -43.23
CA CYS A 274 23.86 -32.31 -41.80
C CYS A 274 22.57 -32.37 -40.96
N ASN A 275 21.52 -31.66 -41.37
CA ASN A 275 20.23 -31.62 -40.67
C ASN A 275 19.21 -32.65 -41.21
N ARG A 276 19.61 -33.53 -42.14
CA ARG A 276 18.71 -34.49 -42.80
C ARG A 276 17.96 -35.41 -41.83
N THR A 277 18.60 -35.80 -40.73
CA THR A 277 18.01 -36.65 -39.68
C THR A 277 17.85 -35.92 -38.35
N ALA A 278 18.16 -34.62 -38.30
CA ALA A 278 18.10 -33.85 -37.06
C ALA A 278 16.64 -33.59 -36.64
N SER A 279 16.39 -33.58 -35.33
CA SER A 279 15.12 -33.12 -34.78
C SER A 279 15.08 -31.59 -34.70
N ALA A 280 13.87 -31.01 -34.58
CA ALA A 280 13.71 -29.57 -34.45
C ALA A 280 14.41 -29.00 -33.19
N GLU A 281 14.61 -29.82 -32.15
CA GLU A 281 15.28 -29.44 -30.91
C GLU A 281 16.81 -29.42 -31.05
N GLU A 282 17.37 -30.30 -31.88
CA GLU A 282 18.82 -30.41 -32.11
C GLU A 282 19.38 -29.25 -32.95
N VAL A 283 18.55 -28.64 -33.80
CA VAL A 283 18.96 -27.53 -34.66
C VAL A 283 19.00 -26.22 -33.88
N THR A 284 20.17 -25.90 -33.32
CA THR A 284 20.42 -24.69 -32.52
C THR A 284 21.45 -23.75 -33.15
N ALA A 285 22.13 -24.19 -34.22
CA ALA A 285 23.15 -23.39 -34.88
C ALA A 285 22.54 -22.13 -35.55
N PRO A 286 23.13 -20.94 -35.34
CA PRO A 286 22.66 -19.71 -35.97
C PRO A 286 22.65 -19.82 -37.49
N GLY A 287 21.55 -19.42 -38.12
CA GLY A 287 21.35 -19.45 -39.56
C GLY A 287 21.15 -20.84 -40.17
N ALA A 288 21.10 -21.92 -39.39
CA ALA A 288 20.95 -23.28 -39.92
C ALA A 288 19.65 -23.51 -40.72
N LEU A 289 18.62 -22.68 -40.50
CA LEU A 289 17.32 -22.73 -41.20
C LEU A 289 17.01 -21.40 -41.88
N ALA A 290 18.04 -20.71 -42.32
CA ALA A 290 17.89 -19.48 -43.07
C ALA A 290 17.30 -19.74 -44.48
N LEU A 291 16.49 -18.80 -44.97
CA LEU A 291 15.80 -18.94 -46.26
C LEU A 291 16.77 -19.01 -47.44
N ASP A 292 17.94 -18.38 -47.32
CA ASP A 292 19.02 -18.46 -48.32
C ASP A 292 19.54 -19.90 -48.47
N ILE A 293 19.77 -20.62 -47.36
CA ILE A 293 20.19 -22.04 -47.40
C ILE A 293 19.11 -22.91 -48.06
N ILE A 294 17.84 -22.72 -47.69
CA ILE A 294 16.73 -23.50 -48.28
C ILE A 294 16.56 -23.20 -49.78
N ASN A 295 16.84 -21.97 -50.21
CA ASN A 295 16.76 -21.60 -51.63
C ASN A 295 17.98 -22.04 -52.45
N GLN A 296 19.15 -22.26 -51.84
CA GLN A 296 20.35 -22.75 -52.55
C GLN A 296 20.22 -24.18 -53.06
N VAL A 297 19.35 -24.98 -52.44
CA VAL A 297 19.14 -26.41 -52.74
C VAL A 297 17.97 -26.63 -53.70
N ARG A 298 17.19 -25.57 -53.95
CA ARG A 298 16.02 -25.59 -54.83
C ARG A 298 16.43 -25.39 -56.28
#